data_AF-A0A7K6VH95-F1
#
_entry.id   AF-A0A7K6VH95-F1
#
_cell.length_a   1.000
_cell.length_b   1.000
_cell.length_c   1.000
_cell.angle_alpha   90.00
_cell.angle_beta   90.00
_cell.angle_gamma   90.00
#
_symmetry.space_group_name_H-M   'P 1'
#
loop_
_entity.id
_entity.type
_entity.pdbx_description
1 polymer ?
#
loop_
_entity_poly.entity_id
_entity_poly.type
_entity_poly.pdbx_seq_one_letter_code
_entity_poly.pdbx_strand_id
1 'polypeptide(L)'
;LWVQPRWEVTALPCLPSLPVPLAVFLTGSDRIPIYGMSSLRIIIQSTPSGEQYLPVAHTCYNLLDLPKYSSKEILSARLVQAIDHYEGFSLA
;
A
#
# COMPACT_ATOMS: atom_id res chain seq x y z
N LEU A 1 -3.56 -19.25 20.87
CA LEU A 1 -4.44 -18.21 20.29
C LEU A 1 -3.69 -16.88 20.39
N TRP A 2 -2.97 -16.48 19.34
CA TRP A 2 -2.34 -15.16 19.30
C TRP A 2 -3.33 -14.17 18.70
N VAL A 3 -3.63 -13.15 19.49
CA VAL A 3 -4.54 -12.05 19.22
C VAL A 3 -3.98 -11.18 18.08
N GLN A 4 -4.85 -10.85 17.14
CA GLN A 4 -4.61 -10.14 15.89
C GLN A 4 -3.98 -8.75 16.10
N PRO A 5 -2.96 -8.33 15.32
CA PRO A 5 -2.70 -6.91 15.06
C PRO A 5 -3.79 -6.37 14.11
N ARG A 6 -4.73 -5.60 14.68
CA ARG A 6 -5.95 -5.03 14.05
C ARG A 6 -5.71 -3.99 12.92
N TRP A 7 -4.58 -4.01 12.21
CA TRP A 7 -4.46 -3.29 10.93
C TRP A 7 -4.89 -4.16 9.73
N GLU A 8 -5.30 -5.40 10.00
CA GLU A 8 -5.92 -6.34 9.07
C GLU A 8 -7.29 -5.83 8.55
N VAL A 9 -7.38 -5.66 7.22
CA VAL A 9 -8.62 -5.75 6.42
C VAL A 9 -9.71 -4.71 6.73
N THR A 10 -9.34 -3.43 6.79
CA THR A 10 -10.20 -2.44 6.15
C THR A 10 -9.47 -2.07 4.88
N ALA A 11 -10.12 -2.20 3.72
CA ALA A 11 -9.70 -1.49 2.51
C ALA A 11 -9.12 -0.15 2.95
N LEU A 12 -7.90 0.23 2.50
CA LEU A 12 -7.35 1.58 2.69
C LEU A 12 -8.57 2.50 2.62
N PRO A 13 -9.07 3.02 3.77
CA PRO A 13 -10.44 3.52 3.82
C PRO A 13 -10.50 4.51 2.70
N CYS A 14 -11.43 4.35 1.77
CA CYS A 14 -11.55 5.13 0.55
C CYS A 14 -11.33 6.58 0.93
N LEU A 15 -10.07 7.04 0.89
CA LEU A 15 -9.71 8.27 1.56
C LEU A 15 -10.06 9.25 0.47
N PRO A 16 -11.03 10.14 0.66
CA PRO A 16 -11.35 11.15 -0.35
C PRO A 16 -10.11 11.97 -0.74
N SER A 17 -9.01 11.85 0.03
CA SER A 17 -7.68 12.38 -0.22
C SER A 17 -6.58 11.32 0.00
N LEU A 18 -6.58 10.20 -0.75
CA LEU A 18 -5.37 9.36 -0.81
C LEU A 18 -4.25 10.22 -1.44
N PRO A 19 -3.04 10.29 -0.84
CA PRO A 19 -1.94 11.02 -1.44
C PRO A 19 -1.64 10.50 -2.84
N VAL A 20 -1.41 11.40 -3.81
CA VAL A 20 -1.11 11.04 -5.20
C VAL A 20 0.02 9.98 -5.31
N PRO A 21 1.14 10.08 -4.57
CA PRO A 21 2.21 9.07 -4.66
C PRO A 21 1.76 7.67 -4.22
N LEU A 22 0.90 7.58 -3.20
CA LEU A 22 0.36 6.29 -2.75
C LEU A 22 -0.66 5.74 -3.74
N ALA A 23 -1.45 6.60 -4.40
CA ALA A 23 -2.33 6.19 -5.49
C ALA A 23 -1.54 5.56 -6.63
N VAL A 24 -0.49 6.25 -7.10
CA VAL A 24 0.40 5.77 -8.16
C VAL A 24 1.10 4.48 -7.77
N PHE A 25 1.61 4.38 -6.54
CA PHE A 25 2.25 3.17 -6.03
C PHE A 25 1.32 1.94 -6.09
N LEU A 26 0.03 2.11 -5.76
CA LEU A 26 -0.93 1.01 -5.70
C LEU A 26 -1.52 0.64 -7.07
N THR A 27 -1.66 1.60 -7.98
CA THR A 27 -2.35 1.43 -9.26
C THR A 27 -1.41 1.40 -10.46
N GLY A 28 -0.17 1.89 -10.30
CA GLY A 28 0.78 2.16 -11.38
C GLY A 28 0.38 3.33 -12.28
N SER A 29 -0.58 4.17 -11.86
CA SER A 29 -1.13 5.24 -12.67
C SER A 29 -1.45 6.48 -11.83
N ASP A 30 -1.02 7.64 -12.32
CA ASP A 30 -1.37 8.97 -11.79
C ASP A 30 -2.79 9.41 -12.18
N ARG A 31 -3.41 8.69 -13.13
CA ARG A 31 -4.78 8.93 -13.56
C ARG A 31 -5.77 8.34 -12.56
N ILE A 32 -6.64 9.20 -12.05
CA ILE A 32 -7.82 8.80 -11.27
C ILE A 32 -8.84 8.20 -12.24
N PRO A 33 -9.45 7.02 -11.95
CA PRO A 33 -10.50 6.45 -12.77
C PRO A 33 -11.67 7.42 -12.95
N ILE A 34 -12.39 7.30 -14.07
CA ILE A 34 -13.56 8.15 -14.40
C ILE A 34 -14.64 8.05 -13.30
N TYR A 35 -14.74 6.90 -12.64
CA TYR A 35 -15.66 6.63 -11.53
C TYR A 35 -15.10 7.00 -10.14
N GLY A 36 -13.94 7.68 -10.10
CA GLY A 36 -13.24 8.08 -8.89
C GLY A 36 -12.44 6.95 -8.25
N MET A 37 -11.59 7.31 -7.28
CA MET A 37 -10.74 6.35 -6.55
C MET A 37 -11.56 5.31 -5.75
N SER A 38 -12.82 5.62 -5.45
CA SER A 38 -13.74 4.73 -4.73
C SER A 38 -14.08 3.44 -5.49
N SER A 39 -13.87 3.40 -6.82
CA SER A 39 -14.05 2.18 -7.60
C SER A 39 -12.85 1.23 -7.55
N LEU A 40 -11.69 1.70 -7.07
CA LEU A 40 -10.49 0.87 -6.95
C LEU A 40 -10.52 0.11 -5.64
N ARG A 41 -10.66 -1.22 -5.75
CA ARG A 41 -10.62 -2.13 -4.60
C ARG A 41 -9.20 -2.65 -4.43
N ILE A 42 -8.44 -2.03 -3.53
CA ILE A 42 -7.13 -2.53 -3.10
C ILE A 42 -7.32 -3.64 -2.06
N ILE A 43 -6.72 -4.80 -2.30
CA ILE A 43 -6.68 -5.94 -1.39
C ILE A 43 -5.35 -5.88 -0.63
N ILE A 44 -5.38 -5.96 0.70
CA ILE A 44 -4.17 -5.97 1.52
C ILE A 44 -3.95 -7.40 2.03
N GLN A 45 -2.80 -7.98 1.71
CA GLN A 45 -2.39 -9.31 2.14
C GLN A 45 -1.24 -9.21 3.12
N SER A 46 -1.38 -9.85 4.28
CA SER A 46 -0.27 -9.95 5.23
C SER A 46 0.74 -11.00 4.77
N THR A 47 2.02 -10.64 4.74
CA THR A 47 3.11 -11.59 4.43
C THR A 47 3.85 -12.03 5.69
N PRO A 48 4.31 -13.30 5.79
CA PRO A 48 5.10 -13.79 6.91
C PRO A 48 6.56 -13.29 6.88
N SER A 49 6.90 -12.43 5.92
CA SER A 49 8.22 -11.82 5.78
C SER A 49 8.57 -10.96 6.99
N GLY A 50 9.87 -10.87 7.31
CA GLY A 50 10.37 -10.07 8.42
C GLY A 50 10.16 -8.56 8.26
N GLU A 51 10.26 -7.80 9.35
CA GLU A 51 10.02 -6.35 9.39
C GLU A 51 11.04 -5.52 8.58
N GLN A 52 12.13 -6.16 8.11
CA GLN A 52 13.11 -5.55 7.23
C GLN A 52 12.61 -5.37 5.78
N TYR A 53 11.59 -6.11 5.36
CA TYR A 53 11.10 -6.05 3.99
C TYR A 53 10.15 -4.86 3.79
N LEU A 54 10.16 -4.31 2.57
CA LEU A 54 9.25 -3.24 2.15
C LEU A 54 7.90 -3.81 1.70
N PRO A 55 6.81 -3.03 1.80
CA PRO A 55 5.55 -3.39 1.17
C PRO A 55 5.70 -3.47 -0.36
N VAL A 56 4.96 -4.37 -1.00
CA VAL A 56 5.01 -4.57 -2.45
C VAL A 56 3.60 -4.45 -3.03
N ALA A 57 3.44 -3.56 -4.01
CA ALA A 57 2.20 -3.40 -4.74
C ALA A 57 2.23 -4.19 -6.04
N HIS A 58 1.21 -5.02 -6.26
CA HIS A 58 0.95 -5.71 -7.52
C HIS A 58 -0.20 -4.99 -8.23
N THR A 59 0.16 -3.98 -9.02
CA THR A 59 -0.78 -3.05 -9.67
C THR A 59 -1.80 -3.77 -10.57
N CYS A 60 -1.38 -4.83 -11.29
CA CYS A 60 -2.26 -5.65 -12.12
C CYS A 60 -3.40 -6.32 -11.35
N TYR A 61 -3.20 -6.59 -10.06
CA TYR A 61 -4.16 -7.29 -9.20
C TYR A 61 -4.77 -6.40 -8.12
N ASN A 62 -4.40 -5.12 -8.07
CA ASN A 62 -4.76 -4.21 -6.99
C ASN A 62 -4.46 -4.83 -5.61
N LEU A 63 -3.32 -5.51 -5.46
CA LEU A 63 -2.92 -6.22 -4.25
C LEU A 63 -1.72 -5.52 -3.60
N LEU A 64 -1.77 -5.30 -2.29
CA LEU A 64 -0.66 -4.82 -1.49
C LEU A 64 -0.21 -5.93 -0.54
N ASP A 65 0.97 -6.48 -0.79
CA ASP A 65 1.66 -7.37 0.14
C ASP A 65 2.30 -6.53 1.25
N LEU A 66 1.84 -6.75 2.48
CA LEU A 66 2.22 -5.97 3.66
C LEU A 66 2.90 -6.88 4.70
N PRO A 67 4.22 -6.73 4.90
CA PRO A 67 4.92 -7.41 6.00
C PRO A 67 4.32 -7.06 7.36
N LYS A 68 4.45 -7.99 8.32
CA LYS A 68 3.93 -7.78 9.67
C LYS A 68 4.82 -6.84 10.47
N TYR A 69 4.53 -5.55 10.44
CA TYR A 69 5.24 -4.57 11.24
C TYR A 69 4.75 -4.54 12.69
N SER A 70 5.70 -4.42 13.62
CA SER A 70 5.42 -4.33 15.06
C SER A 70 4.75 -3.02 15.49
N SER A 71 4.87 -1.95 14.69
CA SER A 71 4.29 -0.64 15.01
C SER A 71 3.79 0.11 13.77
N LYS A 72 2.90 1.08 13.98
CA LYS A 72 2.35 1.94 12.91
C LYS A 72 3.43 2.86 12.35
N GLU A 73 4.37 3.27 13.18
CA GLU A 73 5.49 4.14 12.83
C GLU A 73 6.43 3.42 11.85
N ILE A 74 6.74 2.14 12.12
CA ILE A 74 7.52 1.30 11.21
C ILE A 74 6.78 1.10 9.89
N LEU A 75 5.48 0.77 9.94
CA LEU A 75 4.65 0.63 8.73
C LEU A 75 4.70 1.90 7.88
N SER A 76 4.48 3.06 8.50
CA SER A 76 4.50 4.35 7.80
C SER A 76 5.87 4.63 7.16
N ALA A 77 6.96 4.43 7.91
CA ALA A 77 8.31 4.64 7.40
C ALA A 77 8.64 3.70 6.23
N ARG A 78 8.26 2.42 6.34
CA ARG A 78 8.48 1.41 5.29
C ARG A 78 7.63 1.66 4.06
N LEU A 79 6.39 2.11 4.23
CA LEU A 79 5.52 2.47 3.11
C LEU A 79 6.05 3.70 2.36
N VAL A 80 6.49 4.73 3.07
CA VAL A 80 7.13 5.90 2.44
C VAL A 80 8.39 5.50 1.68
N GLN A 81 9.24 4.64 2.25
CA GLN A 81 10.42 4.10 1.55
C GLN A 81 10.04 3.34 0.27
N ALA A 82 8.97 2.54 0.30
CA ALA A 82 8.52 1.80 -0.88
C ALA A 82 7.99 2.70 -2.00
N ILE A 83 7.26 3.77 -1.64
CA ILE A 83 6.77 4.77 -2.59
C ILE A 83 7.95 5.54 -3.21
N ASP A 84 8.89 6.01 -2.39
CA ASP A 84 10.07 6.75 -2.84
C ASP A 84 10.95 5.90 -3.79
N HIS A 85 11.15 4.62 -3.44
CA HIS A 85 11.81 3.67 -4.33
C HIS A 85 11.05 3.47 -5.65
N TYR A 86 9.71 3.43 -5.63
CA TYR A 86 8.90 3.28 -6.84
C TYR A 86 9.00 4.49 -7.78
N GLU A 87 8.96 5.71 -7.23
CA GLU A 87 9.14 6.94 -8.02
C GLU A 87 10.58 7.11 -8.53
N GLY A 88 11.57 6.67 -7.76
CA GLY A 88 12.99 6.72 -8.14
C GLY A 88 13.36 5.92 -9.41
N PHE A 89 12.51 4.97 -9.85
CA PHE A 89 12.66 4.26 -11.11
C PHE A 89 11.84 4.85 -12.27
N SER A 90 10.91 5.79 -11.98
CA SER A 90 9.97 6.34 -12.96
C SER A 90 10.40 7.71 -13.54
N LEU A 91 11.58 8.20 -13.19
CA LEU A 91 12.20 9.40 -13.77
C LEU A 91 13.52 9.06 -14.48
N ALA A 92 13.40 8.63 -15.74
CA ALA A 92 14.42 8.74 -16.78
C ALA A 92 13.75 9.00 -18.13
#